data_AF-A0A7J9XI43-F1
#
_entry.id   AF-A0A7J9XI43-F1
#
_cell.length_a   1.000
_cell.length_b   1.000
_cell.length_c   1.000
_cell.angle_alpha   90.00
_cell.angle_beta   90.00
_cell.angle_gamma   90.00
#
_symmetry.space_group_name_H-M   'P 1'
#
loop_
_entity.id
_entity.type
_entity.pdbx_description
1 polymer ?
#
loop_
_entity_poly.entity_id
_entity_poly.type
_entity_poly.pdbx_seq_one_letter_code
_entity_poly.pdbx_strand_id
1 'polypeptide(L)'
;HARIYQAAGAPRLQSIIAGVQDAAMLYVAHSLAVAPDRIKDGNKEHRALIEALRKRDGDKAAAILADHLDATFQTIAANHAEAQPAKS
;
A
#
# COMPACT_ATOMS: atom_id res chain seq x y z
N HIS A 1 -3.25 6.55 2.89
CA HIS A 1 -4.62 6.46 2.32
C HIS A 1 -5.72 7.08 3.19
N ALA A 2 -5.38 7.61 4.38
CA ALA A 2 -6.20 8.40 5.32
C ALA A 2 -7.50 9.00 4.82
N ARG A 3 -7.40 9.90 3.84
CA ARG A 3 -8.55 10.66 3.34
C ARG A 3 -9.67 9.78 2.76
N ILE A 4 -9.32 8.63 2.17
CA ILE A 4 -10.30 7.73 1.53
C ILE A 4 -11.19 7.09 2.59
N TYR A 5 -10.60 6.46 3.61
CA TYR A 5 -11.39 5.77 4.64
C TYR A 5 -12.02 6.73 5.67
N GLN A 6 -11.48 7.94 5.85
CA GLN A 6 -12.17 9.02 6.58
C GLN A 6 -13.49 9.42 5.88
N ALA A 7 -13.49 9.46 4.55
CA ALA A 7 -14.68 9.78 3.78
C ALA A 7 -15.75 8.66 3.77
N ALA A 8 -15.39 7.44 4.17
CA ALA A 8 -16.30 6.29 4.19
C ALA A 8 -17.34 6.34 5.33
N GLY A 9 -17.20 7.26 6.30
CA GLY A 9 -18.21 7.48 7.35
C GLY A 9 -18.35 6.33 8.35
N ALA A 10 -17.32 5.49 8.51
CA ALA A 10 -17.31 4.34 9.42
C ALA A 10 -16.23 4.48 10.52
N PRO A 11 -16.49 5.20 11.62
CA PRO A 11 -15.48 5.56 12.62
C PRO A 11 -14.74 4.37 13.24
N ARG A 12 -15.47 3.27 13.52
CA ARG A 12 -14.87 2.06 14.09
C ARG A 12 -13.88 1.40 13.12
N LEU A 13 -14.26 1.29 11.85
CA LEU A 13 -13.39 0.73 10.81
C LEU A 13 -12.18 1.62 10.56
N GLN A 14 -12.37 2.95 10.56
CA GLN A 14 -11.28 3.92 10.44
C GLN A 14 -10.23 3.74 11.54
N SER A 15 -10.65 3.53 12.80
CA SER A 15 -9.70 3.33 13.91
C SER A 15 -8.87 2.06 13.73
N ILE A 16 -9.48 0.96 13.26
CA ILE A 16 -8.78 -0.30 12.99
C ILE A 16 -7.77 -0.10 11.86
N ILE A 17 -8.18 0.53 10.75
CA ILE A 17 -7.31 0.79 9.59
C ILE A 17 -6.15 1.70 9.97
N ALA A 18 -6.38 2.74 10.79
CA ALA A 18 -5.34 3.66 11.22
C ALA A 18 -4.21 2.93 11.96
N GLY A 19 -4.55 2.06 12.92
CA GLY A 19 -3.53 1.29 13.65
C GLY A 19 -2.69 0.38 12.74
N VAL A 20 -3.31 -0.22 11.72
CA VAL A 20 -2.59 -1.03 10.73
C VAL A 20 -1.70 -0.17 9.84
N GLN A 21 -2.18 1.00 9.38
CA GLN A 21 -1.37 1.91 8.55
C GLN A 21 -0.14 2.41 9.31
N ASP A 22 -0.29 2.77 10.58
CA ASP A 22 0.80 3.28 11.41
C ASP A 22 1.90 2.22 11.56
N ALA A 23 1.52 0.95 11.82
CA ALA A 23 2.46 -0.16 11.86
C ALA A 23 3.14 -0.42 10.51
N ALA A 24 2.45 -0.13 9.39
CA ALA A 24 2.97 -0.32 8.05
C ALA A 24 3.93 0.79 7.56
N MET A 25 3.99 1.94 8.23
CA MET A 25 4.79 3.10 7.77
C MET A 25 6.29 2.81 7.63
N LEU A 26 6.86 2.01 8.53
CA LEU A 26 8.27 1.62 8.46
C LEU A 26 8.57 0.81 7.20
N TYR A 27 7.65 -0.09 6.82
CA TYR A 27 7.77 -0.92 5.63
C TYR A 27 7.63 -0.08 4.35
N VAL A 28 6.71 0.89 4.33
CA VAL A 28 6.62 1.83 3.20
C VAL A 28 7.94 2.58 3.02
N ALA A 29 8.49 3.18 4.08
CA ALA A 29 9.76 3.88 4.01
C ALA A 29 10.91 2.98 3.52
N HIS A 30 10.97 1.74 4.03
CA HIS A 30 11.97 0.76 3.59
C HIS A 30 11.80 0.39 2.11
N SER A 31 10.58 0.15 1.64
CA SER A 31 10.30 -0.17 0.22
C SER A 31 10.80 0.92 -0.73
N LEU A 32 10.67 2.20 -0.33
CA LEU A 32 11.13 3.33 -1.14
C LEU A 32 12.66 3.47 -1.12
N ALA A 33 13.30 3.09 -0.02
CA ALA A 33 14.76 3.10 0.09
C ALA A 33 15.40 2.03 -0.80
N VAL A 34 14.81 0.83 -0.86
CA VAL A 34 15.35 -0.30 -1.64
C VAL A 34 14.89 -0.31 -3.10
N ALA A 35 13.76 0.30 -3.42
CA ALA A 35 13.24 0.43 -4.78
C ALA A 35 12.71 1.86 -5.03
N PRO A 36 13.56 2.83 -5.37
CA PRO A 36 13.16 4.23 -5.59
C PRO A 36 12.08 4.40 -6.67
N ASP A 37 12.09 3.55 -7.70
CA ASP A 37 11.08 3.56 -8.77
C ASP A 37 9.66 3.24 -8.27
N ARG A 38 9.52 2.61 -7.09
CA ARG A 38 8.23 2.34 -6.45
C ARG A 38 7.39 3.59 -6.27
N ILE A 39 7.99 4.77 -6.12
CA ILE A 39 7.26 6.06 -6.04
C ILE A 39 6.43 6.29 -7.31
N LYS A 40 7.02 6.04 -8.48
CA LYS A 40 6.36 6.26 -9.78
C LYS A 40 5.18 5.29 -9.96
N ASP A 41 5.39 4.03 -9.62
CA ASP A 41 4.35 2.99 -9.71
C ASP A 41 3.24 3.22 -8.70
N GLY A 42 3.59 3.56 -7.46
CA GLY A 42 2.62 3.93 -6.42
C GLY A 42 1.75 5.11 -6.84
N ASN A 43 2.34 6.13 -7.48
CA ASN A 43 1.58 7.26 -8.03
C ASN A 43 0.69 6.88 -9.22
N LYS A 44 1.04 5.86 -10.00
CA LYS A 44 0.17 5.32 -11.06
C LYS A 44 -1.01 4.57 -10.45
N GLU A 45 -0.76 3.71 -9.47
CA GLU A 45 -1.77 2.94 -8.73
C GLU A 45 -2.74 3.87 -7.99
N HIS A 46 -2.25 4.89 -7.29
CA HIS A 46 -3.08 5.89 -6.61
C HIS A 46 -4.02 6.62 -7.59
N ARG A 47 -3.55 6.97 -8.78
CA ARG A 47 -4.41 7.59 -9.81
C ARG A 47 -5.50 6.64 -10.28
N ALA A 48 -5.17 5.36 -10.49
CA ALA A 48 -6.16 4.36 -10.85
C ALA A 48 -7.21 4.14 -9.75
N LEU A 49 -6.79 4.12 -8.48
CA LEU A 49 -7.66 4.04 -7.32
C LEU A 49 -8.64 5.22 -7.25
N ILE A 50 -8.13 6.45 -7.37
CA ILE A 50 -8.97 7.66 -7.37
C ILE A 50 -9.98 7.62 -8.52
N GLU A 51 -9.57 7.16 -9.70
CA GLU A 51 -10.47 7.04 -10.84
C GLU A 51 -11.58 6.01 -10.63
N ALA A 52 -11.28 4.86 -10.02
CA ALA A 52 -12.29 3.88 -9.63
C ALA A 52 -13.28 4.48 -8.62
N LEU A 53 -12.79 5.20 -7.61
CA LEU A 53 -13.61 5.90 -6.62
C LEU A 53 -14.51 6.98 -7.28
N ARG A 54 -14.01 7.74 -8.25
CA ARG A 54 -14.80 8.74 -9.00
C ARG A 54 -15.95 8.10 -9.77
N LYS A 55 -15.73 6.90 -10.31
CA LYS A 55 -16.75 6.08 -10.98
C LYS A 55 -17.68 5.34 -10.01
N ARG A 56 -17.47 5.50 -8.70
CA ARG A 56 -18.18 4.77 -7.63
C ARG A 56 -18.05 3.25 -7.74
N ASP A 57 -16.94 2.79 -8.32
CA ASP A 57 -16.61 1.38 -8.48
C ASP A 57 -15.80 0.91 -7.26
N GLY A 58 -16.53 0.53 -6.21
CA GLY A 58 -15.95 0.15 -4.91
C GLY A 58 -15.11 -1.13 -4.98
N ASP A 59 -15.57 -2.14 -5.73
CA ASP A 59 -14.88 -3.43 -5.84
C ASP A 59 -13.55 -3.26 -6.57
N LYS A 60 -13.54 -2.49 -7.67
CA LYS A 60 -12.30 -2.17 -8.38
C LYS A 60 -11.36 -1.33 -7.53
N ALA A 61 -11.88 -0.37 -6.77
CA ALA A 61 -11.06 0.42 -5.85
C ALA A 61 -10.42 -0.47 -4.77
N ALA A 62 -11.17 -1.42 -4.22
CA ALA A 62 -10.65 -2.37 -3.24
C ALA A 62 -9.55 -3.28 -3.84
N ALA A 63 -9.76 -3.82 -5.05
CA ALA A 63 -8.78 -4.63 -5.74
C ALA A 63 -7.46 -3.86 -6.00
N ILE A 64 -7.55 -2.63 -6.52
CA ILE A 64 -6.37 -1.78 -6.77
C ILE A 64 -5.62 -1.48 -5.47
N LEU A 65 -6.32 -1.22 -4.37
CA LEU A 65 -5.68 -0.96 -3.08
C LEU A 65 -4.99 -2.22 -2.54
N ALA A 66 -5.60 -3.40 -2.68
CA ALA A 66 -4.98 -4.66 -2.28
C ALA A 66 -3.69 -4.91 -3.06
N ASP A 67 -3.73 -4.79 -4.40
CA ASP A 67 -2.56 -4.96 -5.26
C ASP A 67 -1.44 -3.96 -4.92
N HIS A 68 -1.80 -2.70 -4.64
CA HIS A 68 -0.86 -1.66 -4.21
C HIS A 68 -0.12 -2.01 -2.90
N LEU A 69 -0.85 -2.56 -1.93
CA LEU A 69 -0.28 -2.99 -0.65
C LEU A 69 0.61 -4.22 -0.85
N ASP A 70 0.17 -5.19 -1.64
CA ASP A 70 0.96 -6.39 -1.93
C ASP A 70 2.25 -6.06 -2.66
N ALA A 71 2.22 -5.17 -3.66
CA ALA A 71 3.44 -4.71 -4.34
C ALA A 71 4.47 -4.11 -3.39
N THR A 72 4.02 -3.39 -2.35
CA THR A 72 4.89 -2.86 -1.30
C THR A 72 5.50 -3.98 -0.46
N PHE A 73 4.71 -4.98 -0.09
CA PHE A 73 5.18 -6.16 0.63
C PHE A 73 6.20 -6.96 -0.20
N GLN A 74 5.90 -7.26 -1.47
CA GLN A 74 6.80 -8.03 -2.35
C GLN A 74 8.14 -7.34 -2.56
N THR A 75 8.15 -6.01 -2.68
CA THR A 75 9.39 -5.22 -2.80
C THR A 75 10.33 -5.45 -1.61
N ILE A 76 9.76 -5.52 -0.41
CA ILE A 76 10.50 -5.72 0.83
C ILE A 76 10.91 -7.19 0.99
N ALA A 77 9.99 -8.11 0.70
CA ALA A 77 10.23 -9.55 0.81
C ALA A 77 11.35 -10.02 -0.12
N ALA A 78 11.37 -9.52 -1.37
CA ALA A 78 12.43 -9.82 -2.33
C ALA A 78 13.80 -9.34 -1.84
N ASN A 79 13.88 -8.12 -1.29
CA ASN A 79 15.13 -7.60 -0.73
C ASN A 79 15.61 -8.36 0.51
N HIS A 80 14.69 -8.83 1.37
CA HIS A 80 15.06 -9.67 2.52
C HIS A 80 15.59 -11.05 2.12
N ALA A 81 15.07 -11.64 1.03
CA ALA A 81 15.57 -12.90 0.50
C ALA A 81 16.98 -12.74 -0.10
N GLU A 82 17.26 -11.61 -0.76
CA GLU A 82 18.58 -11.29 -1.32
C GLU A 82 19.63 -10.98 -0.24
N ALA A 83 19.21 -10.36 0.88
CA ALA A 83 20.09 -10.04 2.00
C ALA A 83 20.49 -11.24 2.87
N GLN A 84 19.89 -12.43 2.68
CA GLN A 84 20.27 -13.68 3.33
C GLN A 84 20.92 -14.66 2.34
N PRO A 85 22.17 -14.45 1.89
CA PRO A 85 22.90 -15.54 1.26
C PRO A 85 23.25 -16.62 2.30
N ALA A 86 23.23 -17.86 1.84
CA ALA A 86 23.33 -19.11 2.60
C ALA A 86 24.39 -19.07 3.72
N LYS A 87 23.98 -19.50 4.93
CA LYS A 87 24.92 -19.96 5.95
C LYS A 87 25.60 -21.23 5.41
N SER A 88 26.87 -21.11 5.04
CA SER A 88 27.81 -22.22 4.83
C SER A 88 28.19 -22.88 6.14
#